data_AF-A0A8U0QR02-F1
#
_entry.id   AF-A0A8U0QR02-F1
#
_cell.length_a   1.000
_cell.length_b   1.000
_cell.length_c   1.000
_cell.angle_alpha   90.00
_cell.angle_beta   90.00
_cell.angle_gamma   90.00
#
_symmetry.space_group_name_H-M   'P 1'
#
loop_
_entity.id
_entity.type
_entity.pdbx_description
1 polymer ?
#
loop_
_entity_poly.entity_id
_entity_poly.type
_entity_poly.pdbx_seq_one_letter_code
_entity_poly.pdbx_strand_id
1 'polypeptide(L)'
;MSVLPLNLIKGTRSVVYERLENTEDIEEVEHQVEKIKAKCEDGRPLSSRDRRNLQEFEDKLQVLQRRGRHLEIAESHCCTKVGSALRPLKILLGIFFILFALLFVVALFISNLDKALHSAGISSGFMVFGTNLTNPLNELLLTLQPVFPLDYVLITVITMYFVFTSMAGIRNMGIWFFWIRLYKIRPKRTRPQALLFLCMILLLIVLHTSFMIYSLAPQYVMYGSQNYLLQSPMPLGNNTTWTTKTCDADAPQDECTVTRSYLFLHKFWFFSTIYYFGNWVFIGVFLIGLLVSCCKGKKSVIEGEVEADDSDMSEDEYVH
;
A
#
# COMPACT_ATOMS: atom_id res chain seq x y z
N MET A 1 -0.29 1.87 1.03
CA MET A 1 -0.96 3.11 0.58
C MET A 1 -0.02 4.07 -0.15
N SER A 2 1.11 4.50 0.42
CA SER A 2 2.05 5.44 -0.26
C SER A 2 2.97 4.78 -1.31
N VAL A 3 3.42 3.55 -1.06
CA VAL A 3 4.47 2.89 -1.87
C VAL A 3 4.02 2.53 -3.29
N LEU A 4 2.81 1.98 -3.49
CA LEU A 4 2.31 1.58 -4.81
C LEU A 4 2.21 2.76 -5.79
N PRO A 5 1.47 3.85 -5.48
CA PRO A 5 1.35 4.97 -6.40
C PRO A 5 2.70 5.66 -6.65
N LEU A 6 3.57 5.75 -5.66
CA LEU A 6 4.88 6.37 -5.84
C LEU A 6 5.82 5.53 -6.71
N ASN A 7 5.73 4.20 -6.67
CA ASN A 7 6.43 3.34 -7.63
C ASN A 7 5.87 3.47 -9.05
N LEU A 8 4.55 3.67 -9.19
CA LEU A 8 3.90 3.91 -10.49
C LEU A 8 4.35 5.26 -11.10
N ILE A 9 4.47 6.30 -10.28
CA ILE A 9 4.90 7.65 -10.72
C ILE A 9 6.40 7.72 -11.00
N LYS A 10 7.25 7.25 -10.07
CA LYS A 10 8.71 7.29 -10.26
C LYS A 10 9.17 6.37 -11.39
N GLY A 11 8.41 5.32 -11.64
CA GLY A 11 8.74 4.28 -12.59
C GLY A 11 10.03 3.56 -12.22
N THR A 12 10.46 2.69 -13.13
CA THR A 12 11.77 2.06 -13.08
C THR A 12 12.78 2.88 -13.90
N ARG A 13 14.08 2.72 -13.63
CA ARG A 13 15.14 3.28 -14.49
C ARG A 13 14.98 2.71 -15.92
N SER A 14 15.58 3.35 -16.93
CA SER A 14 15.49 2.82 -18.29
C SER A 14 16.34 1.54 -18.40
N VAL A 15 15.81 0.47 -19.00
CA VAL A 15 16.56 -0.78 -19.26
C VAL A 15 17.81 -0.49 -20.08
N VAL A 16 17.71 0.40 -21.08
CA VAL A 16 18.84 0.82 -21.93
C VAL A 16 19.93 1.52 -21.11
N TYR A 17 19.53 2.37 -20.16
CA TYR A 17 20.47 3.11 -19.33
C TYR A 17 21.12 2.21 -18.26
N GLU A 18 20.36 1.28 -17.68
CA GLU A 18 20.92 0.26 -16.78
C GLU A 18 21.85 -0.71 -17.53
N ARG A 19 21.57 -1.02 -18.80
CA ARG A 19 22.48 -1.81 -19.65
C ARG A 19 23.78 -1.06 -19.91
N LEU A 20 23.70 0.23 -20.23
CA LEU A 20 24.88 1.06 -20.45
C LEU A 20 25.74 1.13 -19.19
N GLU A 21 25.15 1.46 -18.05
CA GLU A 21 25.83 1.48 -16.73
C GLU A 21 26.44 0.12 -16.39
N ASN A 22 25.72 -0.99 -16.60
CA ASN A 22 26.26 -2.33 -16.35
C ASN A 22 27.38 -2.71 -17.32
N THR A 23 27.42 -2.13 -18.53
CA THR A 23 28.51 -2.35 -19.49
C THR A 23 29.74 -1.55 -19.08
N GLU A 24 29.56 -0.29 -18.67
CA GLU A 24 30.62 0.55 -18.09
C GLU A 24 31.24 -0.11 -16.83
N ASP A 25 30.40 -0.65 -15.94
CA ASP A 25 30.86 -1.37 -14.74
C ASP A 25 31.68 -2.63 -15.10
N ILE A 26 31.29 -3.37 -16.15
CA ILE A 26 32.04 -4.54 -16.62
C ILE A 26 33.42 -4.11 -17.13
N GLU A 27 33.47 -3.08 -17.98
CA GLU A 27 34.72 -2.56 -18.53
C GLU A 27 35.67 -2.07 -17.43
N GLU A 28 35.15 -1.39 -16.40
CA GLU A 28 35.95 -0.94 -15.26
C GLU A 28 36.54 -2.12 -14.47
N VAL A 29 35.72 -3.14 -14.19
CA VAL A 29 36.18 -4.34 -13.46
C VAL A 29 37.16 -5.15 -14.29
N GLU A 30 36.94 -5.32 -15.59
CA GLU A 30 37.88 -5.98 -16.51
C GLU A 30 39.23 -5.28 -16.53
N HIS A 31 39.24 -3.95 -16.61
CA HIS A 31 40.46 -3.15 -16.56
C HIS A 31 41.22 -3.31 -15.21
N GLN A 32 40.51 -3.42 -14.08
CA GLN A 32 41.13 -3.71 -12.77
C GLN A 32 41.74 -5.12 -12.73
N VAL A 33 41.06 -6.11 -13.32
CA VAL A 33 41.56 -7.49 -13.44
C VAL A 33 42.83 -7.53 -14.30
N GLU A 34 42.83 -6.87 -15.46
CA GLU A 34 43.99 -6.77 -16.34
C GLU A 34 45.16 -6.08 -15.66
N LYS A 35 44.90 -4.97 -14.94
CA LYS A 35 45.93 -4.26 -14.17
C LYS A 35 46.59 -5.13 -13.10
N ILE A 36 45.83 -6.02 -12.46
CA ILE A 36 46.38 -6.98 -11.48
C ILE A 36 47.14 -8.10 -12.20
N LYS A 37 46.62 -8.61 -13.32
CA LYS A 37 47.28 -9.64 -14.13
C LYS A 37 48.61 -9.15 -14.73
N ALA A 38 48.67 -7.90 -15.18
CA ALA A 38 49.90 -7.26 -15.69
C ALA A 38 51.02 -7.19 -14.65
N LYS A 39 50.70 -7.01 -13.36
CA LYS A 39 51.70 -7.09 -12.27
C LYS A 39 52.32 -8.48 -12.11
N CYS A 40 51.68 -9.51 -12.67
CA CYS A 40 52.11 -10.90 -12.63
C CYS A 40 52.89 -11.33 -13.89
N GLU A 41 52.96 -10.47 -14.91
CA GLU A 41 53.56 -10.79 -16.20
C GLU A 41 55.08 -11.05 -16.10
N ASP A 42 55.74 -10.46 -15.09
CA ASP A 42 57.14 -10.69 -14.73
C ASP A 42 57.43 -12.10 -14.11
N GLY A 43 56.43 -12.99 -14.05
CA GLY A 43 56.57 -14.35 -13.51
C GLY A 43 56.65 -14.43 -11.98
N ARG A 44 56.48 -13.30 -11.27
CA ARG A 44 56.42 -13.29 -9.79
C ARG A 44 55.05 -13.76 -9.30
N PRO A 45 54.98 -14.54 -8.22
CA PRO A 45 53.70 -14.94 -7.63
C PRO A 45 52.95 -13.71 -7.08
N LEU A 46 51.64 -13.67 -7.32
CA LEU A 46 50.75 -12.64 -6.78
C LEU A 46 50.84 -12.57 -5.26
N SER A 47 50.85 -11.35 -4.73
CA SER A 47 50.68 -11.10 -3.30
C SER A 47 49.35 -11.70 -2.82
N SER A 48 49.30 -12.20 -1.58
CA SER A 48 48.09 -12.76 -0.98
C SER A 48 46.90 -11.78 -0.99
N ARG A 49 47.18 -10.48 -0.91
CA ARG A 49 46.17 -9.41 -1.03
C ARG A 49 45.66 -9.26 -2.46
N ASP A 50 46.56 -9.24 -3.44
CA ASP A 50 46.19 -9.10 -4.85
C ASP A 50 45.42 -10.34 -5.35
N ARG A 51 45.74 -11.53 -4.85
CA ARG A 51 44.98 -12.76 -5.12
C ARG A 51 43.54 -12.70 -4.60
N ARG A 52 43.32 -12.14 -3.40
CA ARG A 52 41.97 -11.93 -2.85
C ARG A 52 41.19 -10.89 -3.65
N ASN A 53 41.83 -9.77 -3.99
CA ASN A 53 41.20 -8.74 -4.80
C ASN A 53 40.82 -9.27 -6.19
N LEU A 54 41.69 -10.07 -6.82
CA LEU A 54 41.41 -10.69 -8.11
C LEU A 54 40.18 -11.61 -8.05
N GLN A 55 40.09 -12.43 -7.01
CA GLN A 55 38.91 -13.28 -6.78
C GLN A 55 37.64 -12.45 -6.57
N GLU A 56 37.70 -11.38 -5.76
CA GLU A 56 36.56 -10.48 -5.55
C GLU A 56 36.11 -9.78 -6.84
N PHE A 57 37.05 -9.38 -7.70
CA PHE A 57 36.72 -8.78 -9.00
C PHE A 57 36.16 -9.80 -9.99
N GLU A 58 36.67 -11.04 -10.02
CA GLU A 58 36.11 -12.12 -10.83
C GLU A 58 34.68 -12.47 -10.39
N ASP A 59 34.42 -12.53 -9.08
CA ASP A 59 33.07 -12.75 -8.54
C ASP A 59 32.12 -11.60 -8.92
N LYS A 60 32.57 -10.34 -8.80
CA LYS A 60 31.79 -9.18 -9.24
C LYS A 60 31.50 -9.22 -10.74
N LEU A 61 32.48 -9.60 -11.55
CA LEU A 61 32.34 -9.71 -13.01
C LEU A 61 31.31 -10.79 -13.38
N GLN A 62 31.32 -11.94 -12.71
CA GLN A 62 30.28 -12.96 -12.90
C GLN A 62 28.87 -12.44 -12.57
N VAL A 63 28.73 -11.66 -11.50
CA VAL A 63 27.44 -11.05 -11.12
C VAL A 63 27.00 -10.02 -12.17
N LEU A 64 27.90 -9.15 -12.62
CA LEU A 64 27.62 -8.15 -13.65
C LEU A 64 27.27 -8.78 -15.01
N GLN A 65 27.96 -9.86 -15.40
CA GLN A 65 27.64 -10.62 -16.62
C GLN A 65 26.29 -11.33 -16.52
N ARG A 66 25.94 -11.90 -15.36
CA ARG A 66 24.59 -12.45 -15.11
C ARG A 66 23.54 -11.34 -15.26
N ARG A 67 23.77 -10.18 -14.65
CA ARG A 67 22.87 -9.03 -14.76
C ARG A 67 22.72 -8.55 -16.21
N GLY A 68 23.82 -8.49 -16.96
CA GLY A 68 23.85 -8.14 -18.38
C GLY A 68 23.01 -9.06 -19.27
N ARG A 69 23.08 -10.39 -19.05
CA ARG A 69 22.24 -11.35 -19.78
C ARG A 69 20.74 -11.14 -19.50
N HIS A 70 20.37 -10.84 -18.26
CA HIS A 70 18.99 -10.53 -17.91
C HIS A 70 18.52 -9.21 -18.55
N LEU A 71 19.37 -8.18 -18.59
CA LEU A 71 19.12 -6.91 -19.29
C LEU A 71 18.86 -7.11 -20.79
N GLU A 72 19.67 -7.94 -21.43
CA GLU A 72 19.56 -8.24 -22.87
C GLU A 72 18.26 -8.98 -23.20
N ILE A 73 17.90 -9.98 -22.39
CA ILE A 73 16.62 -10.69 -22.52
C ILE A 73 15.45 -9.71 -22.32
N ALA A 74 15.52 -8.83 -21.31
CA ALA A 74 14.48 -7.85 -21.04
C ALA A 74 14.34 -6.80 -22.17
N GLU A 75 15.43 -6.45 -22.86
CA GLU A 75 15.43 -5.53 -24.00
C GLU A 75 14.81 -6.14 -25.26
N SER A 76 15.11 -7.42 -25.53
CA SER A 76 14.71 -8.14 -26.76
C SER A 76 13.19 -8.32 -26.92
N HIS A 77 12.43 -8.27 -25.83
CA HIS A 77 10.99 -8.42 -25.89
C HIS A 77 10.29 -7.13 -26.36
N CYS A 78 9.44 -7.26 -27.39
CA CYS A 78 8.52 -6.22 -27.92
C CYS A 78 7.70 -5.49 -26.82
N CYS A 79 7.56 -6.10 -25.64
CA CYS A 79 6.96 -5.53 -24.44
C CYS A 79 7.60 -4.21 -23.97
N THR A 80 8.85 -3.90 -24.30
CA THR A 80 9.49 -2.61 -23.93
C THR A 80 8.90 -1.43 -24.70
N LYS A 81 8.58 -1.60 -25.98
CA LYS A 81 7.98 -0.57 -26.84
C LYS A 81 6.54 -0.25 -26.43
N VAL A 82 5.75 -1.30 -26.15
CA VAL A 82 4.38 -1.18 -25.60
C VAL A 82 4.42 -0.62 -24.17
N GLY A 83 5.38 -1.05 -23.36
CA GLY A 83 5.60 -0.57 -22.00
C GLY A 83 5.98 0.92 -21.92
N SER A 84 6.73 1.41 -22.91
CA SER A 84 7.09 2.83 -23.05
C SER A 84 5.88 3.68 -23.46
N ALA A 85 5.04 3.18 -24.39
CA ALA A 85 3.80 3.86 -24.80
C ALA A 85 2.76 3.95 -23.67
N LEU A 86 2.71 2.95 -22.78
CA LEU A 86 1.82 2.94 -21.59
C LEU A 86 2.39 3.73 -20.40
N ARG A 87 3.60 4.29 -20.50
CA ARG A 87 4.23 5.07 -19.43
C ARG A 87 3.43 6.29 -18.99
N PRO A 88 2.92 7.17 -19.87
CA PRO A 88 2.06 8.28 -19.45
C PRO A 88 0.80 7.81 -18.72
N LEU A 89 0.20 6.69 -19.16
CA LEU A 89 -0.96 6.09 -18.51
C LEU A 89 -0.63 5.58 -17.10
N LYS A 90 0.54 4.95 -16.91
CA LYS A 90 1.02 4.53 -15.58
C LYS A 90 1.24 5.71 -14.63
N ILE A 91 1.79 6.83 -15.14
CA ILE A 91 2.01 8.04 -14.34
C ILE A 91 0.66 8.65 -13.95
N LEU A 92 -0.28 8.78 -14.90
CA LEU A 92 -1.62 9.29 -14.65
C LEU A 92 -2.35 8.44 -13.59
N LEU A 93 -2.28 7.11 -13.73
CA LEU A 93 -2.84 6.17 -12.77
C LEU A 93 -2.18 6.30 -11.39
N GLY A 94 -0.86 6.51 -11.35
CA GLY A 94 -0.14 6.78 -10.11
C GLY A 94 -0.61 8.06 -9.42
N ILE A 95 -0.76 9.17 -10.17
CA ILE A 95 -1.28 10.46 -9.65
C ILE A 95 -2.69 10.28 -9.12
N PHE A 96 -3.56 9.60 -9.86
CA PHE A 96 -4.92 9.28 -9.42
C PHE A 96 -4.93 8.54 -8.09
N PHE A 97 -4.08 7.51 -7.94
CA PHE A 97 -3.99 6.75 -6.69
C PHE A 97 -3.41 7.58 -5.52
N ILE A 98 -2.50 8.54 -5.76
CA ILE A 98 -2.07 9.48 -4.70
C ILE A 98 -3.22 10.38 -4.27
N LEU A 99 -3.94 10.97 -5.23
CA LEU A 99 -5.09 11.83 -4.93
C LEU A 99 -6.14 11.07 -4.13
N PHE A 100 -6.43 9.83 -4.52
CA PHE A 100 -7.35 8.96 -3.78
C PHE A 100 -6.83 8.62 -2.38
N ALA A 101 -5.53 8.35 -2.22
CA ALA A 101 -4.92 8.13 -0.90
C ALA A 101 -5.03 9.38 0.00
N LEU A 102 -4.77 10.57 -0.55
CA LEU A 102 -4.87 11.83 0.16
C LEU A 102 -6.30 12.12 0.58
N LEU A 103 -7.28 11.92 -0.30
CA LEU A 103 -8.70 12.06 0.01
C LEU A 103 -9.10 11.16 1.18
N PHE A 104 -8.65 9.91 1.18
CA PHE A 104 -8.92 8.97 2.27
C PHE A 104 -8.28 9.41 3.60
N VAL A 105 -7.05 9.93 3.57
CA VAL A 105 -6.34 10.41 4.75
C VAL A 105 -6.98 11.67 5.31
N VAL A 106 -7.41 12.61 4.45
CA VAL A 106 -8.15 13.80 4.86
C VAL A 106 -9.50 13.42 5.47
N ALA A 107 -10.24 12.51 4.84
CA ALA A 107 -11.49 11.97 5.35
C ALA A 107 -11.31 11.34 6.75
N LEU A 108 -10.32 10.46 6.90
CA LEU A 108 -10.00 9.89 8.22
C LEU A 108 -9.59 10.96 9.22
N PHE A 109 -8.76 11.92 8.83
CA PHE A 109 -8.32 12.99 9.72
C PHE A 109 -9.50 13.81 10.23
N ILE A 110 -10.41 14.23 9.35
CA ILE A 110 -11.63 14.96 9.72
C ILE A 110 -12.50 14.12 10.66
N SER A 111 -12.75 12.85 10.34
CA SER A 111 -13.57 11.97 11.18
C SER A 111 -12.95 11.69 12.55
N ASN A 112 -11.62 11.56 12.66
CA ASN A 112 -10.96 11.38 13.95
C ASN A 112 -10.86 12.70 14.74
N LEU A 113 -10.74 13.84 14.06
CA LEU A 113 -10.79 15.16 14.70
C LEU A 113 -12.18 15.44 15.28
N ASP A 114 -13.24 15.10 14.55
CA ASP A 114 -14.61 15.22 15.04
C ASP A 114 -14.83 14.35 16.30
N LYS A 115 -14.35 13.10 16.27
CA LYS A 115 -14.31 12.21 17.46
C LYS A 115 -13.51 12.78 18.62
N ALA A 116 -12.40 13.48 18.35
CA ALA A 116 -11.57 14.07 19.40
C ALA A 116 -12.24 15.28 20.07
N LEU A 117 -12.96 16.09 19.29
CA LEU A 117 -13.57 17.34 19.77
C LEU A 117 -14.92 17.13 20.44
N HIS A 118 -15.73 16.17 19.98
CA HIS A 118 -17.12 16.03 20.39
C HIS A 118 -17.45 14.75 21.16
N SER A 119 -16.48 13.85 21.40
CA SER A 119 -16.76 12.62 22.14
C SER A 119 -16.80 12.82 23.66
N ALA A 120 -17.62 12.00 24.32
CA ALA A 120 -17.68 11.81 25.78
C ALA A 120 -16.42 11.14 26.40
N GLY A 121 -15.23 11.41 25.86
CA GLY A 121 -13.93 11.00 26.40
C GLY A 121 -13.53 9.54 26.21
N ILE A 122 -12.42 9.17 26.88
CA ILE A 122 -11.80 7.84 26.79
C ILE A 122 -12.80 6.79 27.23
N SER A 123 -13.46 6.88 28.39
CA SER A 123 -14.33 5.83 28.99
C SER A 123 -15.57 5.41 28.18
N SER A 124 -15.97 6.17 27.16
CA SER A 124 -17.13 5.86 26.29
C SER A 124 -16.73 5.33 24.91
N GLY A 125 -15.44 5.36 24.57
CA GLY A 125 -14.92 4.72 23.35
C GLY A 125 -14.88 5.60 22.16
N PHE A 126 -14.80 6.90 22.37
CA PHE A 126 -14.85 7.87 21.29
C PHE A 126 -16.16 7.76 20.47
N MET A 127 -17.28 7.48 21.15
CA MET A 127 -18.59 7.34 20.51
C MET A 127 -19.13 8.72 20.18
N VAL A 128 -19.34 8.98 18.89
CA VAL A 128 -19.88 10.24 18.38
C VAL A 128 -21.34 10.02 18.02
N PHE A 129 -22.21 10.72 18.74
CA PHE A 129 -23.64 10.81 18.45
C PHE A 129 -23.84 12.04 17.56
N GLY A 130 -23.62 11.87 16.25
CA GLY A 130 -23.84 12.91 15.24
C GLY A 130 -22.55 13.51 14.68
N THR A 131 -22.45 13.56 13.36
CA THR A 131 -21.30 14.16 12.65
C THR A 131 -21.58 15.63 12.37
N ASN A 132 -20.87 16.54 13.05
CA ASN A 132 -20.96 17.98 12.75
C ASN A 132 -20.01 18.41 11.62
N LEU A 133 -18.93 17.66 11.43
CA LEU A 133 -17.94 17.90 10.37
C LEU A 133 -18.23 16.98 9.17
N THR A 134 -18.60 17.58 8.04
CA THR A 134 -18.89 16.88 6.79
C THR A 134 -17.66 16.14 6.27
N ASN A 135 -17.67 14.80 6.34
CA ASN A 135 -16.64 13.98 5.71
C ASN A 135 -16.94 13.83 4.20
N PRO A 136 -16.00 14.19 3.30
CA PRO A 136 -16.21 14.10 1.86
C PRO A 136 -16.54 12.69 1.37
N LEU A 137 -16.01 11.63 2.02
CA LEU A 137 -16.35 10.24 1.67
C LEU A 137 -17.74 9.84 2.14
N ASN A 138 -18.20 10.36 3.28
CA ASN A 138 -19.55 10.09 3.79
C ASN A 138 -20.60 10.66 2.84
N GLU A 139 -20.45 11.94 2.47
CA GLU A 139 -21.34 12.59 1.50
C GLU A 139 -21.32 11.90 0.14
N LEU A 140 -20.13 11.51 -0.33
CA LEU A 140 -20.02 10.78 -1.59
C LEU A 140 -20.79 9.46 -1.54
N LEU A 141 -20.67 8.68 -0.47
CA LEU A 141 -21.40 7.42 -0.33
C LEU A 141 -22.92 7.63 -0.22
N LEU A 142 -23.37 8.63 0.54
CA LEU A 142 -24.80 8.95 0.69
C LEU A 142 -25.43 9.46 -0.60
N THR A 143 -24.72 10.25 -1.40
CA THR A 143 -25.22 10.76 -2.69
C THR A 143 -25.29 9.69 -3.77
N LEU A 144 -24.43 8.67 -3.69
CA LEU A 144 -24.39 7.55 -4.65
C LEU A 144 -25.38 6.43 -4.29
N GLN A 145 -25.76 6.32 -3.02
CA GLN A 145 -26.67 5.31 -2.50
C GLN A 145 -28.04 5.20 -3.19
N PRO A 146 -28.70 6.30 -3.64
CA PRO A 146 -30.00 6.21 -4.32
C PRO A 146 -29.92 5.52 -5.69
N VAL A 147 -28.73 5.44 -6.30
CA VAL A 147 -28.52 4.87 -7.64
C VAL A 147 -27.91 3.47 -7.52
N PHE A 148 -28.76 2.46 -7.36
CA PHE A 148 -28.32 1.07 -7.31
C PHE A 148 -27.66 0.64 -8.64
N PRO A 149 -26.50 -0.06 -8.66
CA PRO A 149 -25.68 -0.60 -7.56
C PRO A 149 -24.38 0.18 -7.31
N LEU A 150 -24.39 1.51 -7.50
CA LEU A 150 -23.17 2.29 -7.66
C LEU A 150 -22.37 2.40 -6.35
N ASP A 151 -23.04 2.45 -5.21
CA ASP A 151 -22.43 2.42 -3.88
C ASP A 151 -21.63 1.13 -3.62
N TYR A 152 -22.17 -0.03 -4.00
CA TYR A 152 -21.45 -1.31 -3.92
C TYR A 152 -20.23 -1.37 -4.83
N VAL A 153 -20.34 -0.79 -6.03
CA VAL A 153 -19.19 -0.67 -6.94
C VAL A 153 -18.11 0.20 -6.30
N LEU A 154 -18.47 1.34 -5.71
CA LEU A 154 -17.51 2.23 -5.05
C LEU A 154 -16.83 1.55 -3.86
N ILE A 155 -17.58 0.88 -2.99
CA ILE A 155 -17.01 0.12 -1.86
C ILE A 155 -16.07 -0.97 -2.36
N THR A 156 -16.46 -1.70 -3.40
CA THR A 156 -15.61 -2.73 -4.02
C THR A 156 -14.32 -2.12 -4.56
N VAL A 157 -14.38 -0.96 -5.22
CA VAL A 157 -13.20 -0.24 -5.72
C VAL A 157 -12.30 0.21 -4.57
N ILE A 158 -12.86 0.74 -3.48
CA ILE A 158 -12.11 1.11 -2.26
C ILE A 158 -11.40 -0.14 -1.70
N THR A 159 -12.12 -1.23 -1.48
CA THR A 159 -11.56 -2.47 -0.91
C THR A 159 -10.47 -3.04 -1.81
N MET A 160 -10.71 -3.12 -3.12
CA MET A 160 -9.71 -3.58 -4.08
C MET A 160 -8.46 -2.70 -4.06
N TYR A 161 -8.62 -1.37 -3.99
CA TYR A 161 -7.51 -0.44 -3.86
C TYR A 161 -6.67 -0.72 -2.61
N PHE A 162 -7.30 -0.94 -1.44
CA PHE A 162 -6.58 -1.31 -0.22
C PHE A 162 -5.84 -2.64 -0.34
N VAL A 163 -6.48 -3.65 -0.92
CA VAL A 163 -5.86 -4.96 -1.16
C VAL A 163 -4.65 -4.82 -2.08
N PHE A 164 -4.79 -4.15 -3.23
CA PHE A 164 -3.69 -3.99 -4.18
C PHE A 164 -2.54 -3.14 -3.61
N THR A 165 -2.84 -2.02 -2.95
CA THR A 165 -1.79 -1.18 -2.34
C THR A 165 -1.07 -1.88 -1.20
N SER A 166 -1.75 -2.72 -0.44
CA SER A 166 -1.15 -3.49 0.65
C SER A 166 -0.33 -4.65 0.13
N MET A 167 -0.83 -5.40 -0.86
CA MET A 167 -0.07 -6.44 -1.54
C MET A 167 1.22 -5.89 -2.17
N ALA A 168 1.15 -4.72 -2.80
CA ALA A 168 2.33 -4.06 -3.35
C ALA A 168 3.31 -3.56 -2.26
N GLY A 169 2.80 -3.14 -1.10
CA GLY A 169 3.61 -2.79 0.07
C GLY A 169 4.36 -4.00 0.63
N ILE A 170 3.62 -5.08 0.87
CA ILE A 170 4.15 -6.35 1.41
C ILE A 170 5.17 -6.97 0.45
N ARG A 171 4.91 -6.94 -0.88
CA ARG A 171 5.87 -7.42 -1.88
C ARG A 171 7.19 -6.64 -1.83
N ASN A 172 7.12 -5.33 -1.62
CA ASN A 172 8.31 -4.47 -1.60
C ASN A 172 9.10 -4.53 -0.29
N MET A 173 8.42 -4.74 0.85
CA MET A 173 9.05 -4.73 2.17
C MET A 173 9.46 -6.14 2.64
N GLY A 174 8.74 -7.17 2.18
CA GLY A 174 8.79 -8.52 2.74
C GLY A 174 7.89 -8.65 3.98
N ILE A 175 7.78 -9.87 4.51
CA ILE A 175 7.07 -10.14 5.77
C ILE A 175 8.08 -10.02 6.91
N TRP A 176 7.85 -9.06 7.81
CA TRP A 176 8.67 -8.80 8.99
C TRP A 176 7.96 -9.34 10.23
N PHE A 177 8.70 -9.98 11.12
CA PHE A 177 8.24 -10.40 12.43
C PHE A 177 9.22 -9.91 13.49
N PHE A 178 8.80 -9.02 14.40
CA PHE A 178 9.62 -8.45 15.48
C PHE A 178 11.06 -8.05 15.02
N TRP A 179 11.18 -7.28 13.94
CA TRP A 179 12.44 -6.83 13.31
C TRP A 179 13.24 -7.84 12.47
N ILE A 180 12.84 -9.12 12.42
CA ILE A 180 13.49 -10.11 11.55
C ILE A 180 12.67 -10.24 10.25
N ARG A 181 13.36 -10.15 9.11
CA ARG A 181 12.76 -10.38 7.79
C ARG A 181 12.58 -11.89 7.59
N LEU A 182 11.38 -12.39 7.85
CA LEU A 182 11.07 -13.82 7.82
C LEU A 182 10.98 -14.36 6.39
N TYR A 183 10.25 -13.66 5.53
CA TYR A 183 10.04 -14.08 4.14
C TYR A 183 10.17 -12.91 3.16
N LYS A 184 10.94 -13.12 2.10
CA LYS A 184 10.99 -12.23 0.93
C LYS A 184 10.03 -12.76 -0.14
N ILE A 185 9.04 -11.96 -0.53
CA ILE A 185 8.05 -12.35 -1.53
C ILE A 185 8.61 -12.03 -2.92
N ARG A 186 8.90 -13.10 -3.68
CA ARG A 186 9.36 -13.01 -5.07
C ARG A 186 8.31 -13.60 -6.02
N PRO A 187 7.99 -12.96 -7.15
CA PRO A 187 7.10 -13.55 -8.14
C PRO A 187 7.66 -14.89 -8.62
N LYS A 188 6.81 -15.91 -8.70
CA LYS A 188 7.12 -17.27 -9.18
C LYS A 188 8.14 -18.07 -8.35
N ARG A 189 8.71 -17.52 -7.26
CA ARG A 189 9.67 -18.20 -6.37
C ARG A 189 9.35 -18.03 -4.87
N THR A 190 8.07 -17.88 -4.53
CA THR A 190 7.62 -17.85 -3.12
C THR A 190 7.41 -19.25 -2.57
N ARG A 191 8.00 -19.55 -1.40
CA ARG A 191 7.72 -20.78 -0.66
C ARG A 191 6.22 -20.87 -0.28
N PRO A 192 5.59 -22.06 -0.30
CA PRO A 192 4.15 -22.21 -0.05
C PRO A 192 3.73 -21.75 1.35
N GLN A 193 4.59 -21.92 2.36
CA GLN A 193 4.34 -21.42 3.72
C GLN A 193 4.21 -19.88 3.76
N ALA A 194 5.04 -19.16 3.00
CA ALA A 194 4.96 -17.71 2.90
C ALA A 194 3.67 -17.25 2.18
N LEU A 195 3.19 -18.04 1.23
CA LEU A 195 1.92 -17.80 0.54
C LEU A 195 0.72 -17.92 1.50
N LEU A 196 0.73 -18.91 2.41
CA LEU A 196 -0.29 -19.06 3.44
C LEU A 196 -0.31 -17.87 4.41
N PHE A 197 0.87 -17.43 4.89
CA PHE A 197 0.97 -16.23 5.72
C PHE A 197 0.49 -14.97 4.99
N LEU A 198 0.84 -14.82 3.71
CA LEU A 198 0.35 -13.73 2.88
C LEU A 198 -1.18 -13.75 2.79
N CYS A 199 -1.80 -14.92 2.59
CA CYS A 199 -3.24 -15.07 2.57
C CYS A 199 -3.89 -14.64 3.89
N MET A 200 -3.35 -15.09 5.03
CA MET A 200 -3.83 -14.69 6.36
C MET A 200 -3.73 -13.17 6.57
N ILE A 201 -2.62 -12.56 6.18
CA ILE A 201 -2.44 -11.10 6.25
C ILE A 201 -3.44 -10.38 5.34
N LEU A 202 -3.69 -10.88 4.13
CA LEU A 202 -4.67 -10.31 3.21
C LEU A 202 -6.09 -10.39 3.77
N LEU A 203 -6.47 -11.51 4.41
CA LEU A 203 -7.76 -11.66 5.08
C LEU A 203 -7.92 -10.64 6.23
N LEU A 204 -6.87 -10.45 7.04
CA LEU A 204 -6.87 -9.44 8.10
C LEU A 204 -6.96 -8.01 7.54
N ILE A 205 -6.31 -7.73 6.40
CA ILE A 205 -6.43 -6.44 5.72
C ILE A 205 -7.87 -6.22 5.25
N VAL A 206 -8.50 -7.21 4.61
CA VAL A 206 -9.90 -7.10 4.17
C VAL A 206 -10.82 -6.83 5.37
N LEU A 207 -10.65 -7.60 6.45
CA LEU A 207 -11.41 -7.38 7.68
C LEU A 207 -11.22 -5.96 8.23
N HIS A 208 -9.98 -5.48 8.32
CA HIS A 208 -9.67 -4.12 8.75
C HIS A 208 -10.30 -3.08 7.82
N THR A 209 -10.23 -3.26 6.50
CA THR A 209 -10.84 -2.32 5.55
C THR A 209 -12.34 -2.23 5.70
N SER A 210 -13.03 -3.36 5.96
CA SER A 210 -14.46 -3.36 6.26
C SER A 210 -14.76 -2.55 7.52
N PHE A 211 -13.91 -2.65 8.56
CA PHE A 211 -14.06 -1.83 9.77
C PHE A 211 -13.71 -0.35 9.57
N MET A 212 -12.76 -0.02 8.69
CA MET A 212 -12.41 1.36 8.38
C MET A 212 -13.58 2.14 7.78
N ILE A 213 -14.47 1.50 7.02
CA ILE A 213 -15.66 2.16 6.44
C ILE A 213 -16.56 2.74 7.55
N TYR A 214 -16.68 2.09 8.70
CA TYR A 214 -17.43 2.61 9.86
C TYR A 214 -16.84 3.92 10.41
N SER A 215 -15.53 4.13 10.26
CA SER A 215 -14.88 5.38 10.68
C SER A 215 -14.95 6.49 9.63
N LEU A 216 -15.14 6.14 8.35
CA LEU A 216 -15.19 7.09 7.24
C LEU A 216 -16.60 7.59 6.95
N ALA A 217 -17.58 6.69 6.93
CA ALA A 217 -18.95 6.98 6.55
C ALA A 217 -19.90 6.38 7.59
N PRO A 218 -19.88 6.88 8.84
CA PRO A 218 -20.69 6.32 9.91
C PRO A 218 -22.18 6.36 9.57
N GLN A 219 -22.69 7.42 8.95
CA GLN A 219 -24.10 7.54 8.58
C GLN A 219 -24.52 6.47 7.55
N TYR A 220 -23.71 6.29 6.50
CA TYR A 220 -23.95 5.26 5.49
C TYR A 220 -24.01 3.85 6.10
N VAL A 221 -23.07 3.50 6.99
CA VAL A 221 -23.01 2.14 7.54
C VAL A 221 -23.98 1.91 8.71
N MET A 222 -24.31 2.95 9.47
CA MET A 222 -25.22 2.86 10.62
C MET A 222 -26.68 2.77 10.18
N TYR A 223 -27.12 3.72 9.34
CA TYR A 223 -28.53 3.90 9.01
C TYR A 223 -28.86 3.54 7.54
N GLY A 224 -27.86 3.54 6.66
CA GLY A 224 -28.09 3.28 5.24
C GLY A 224 -29.07 4.29 4.63
N SER A 225 -30.06 3.78 3.88
CA SER A 225 -31.03 4.61 3.14
C SER A 225 -32.31 4.86 3.95
N GLN A 226 -32.28 4.61 5.26
CA GLN A 226 -33.43 4.82 6.11
C GLN A 226 -33.73 6.33 6.23
N ASN A 227 -35.01 6.68 6.12
CA ASN A 227 -35.50 8.04 6.27
C ASN A 227 -36.65 8.02 7.29
N TYR A 228 -36.79 9.11 8.03
CA TYR A 228 -37.84 9.31 9.02
C TYR A 228 -38.62 10.59 8.73
N LEU A 229 -39.83 10.71 9.28
CA LEU A 229 -40.71 11.85 9.02
C LEU A 229 -40.60 12.86 10.15
N LEU A 230 -40.05 14.05 9.86
CA LEU A 230 -39.97 15.13 10.82
C LEU A 230 -41.18 16.05 10.69
N GLN A 231 -41.89 16.25 11.79
CA GLN A 231 -42.99 17.21 11.87
C GLN A 231 -42.41 18.62 12.04
N SER A 232 -42.45 19.45 10.98
CA SER A 232 -42.02 20.84 11.04
C SER A 232 -43.19 21.76 11.41
N PRO A 233 -43.12 22.52 12.52
CA PRO A 233 -44.14 23.51 12.85
C PRO A 233 -44.01 24.70 11.89
N MET A 234 -45.08 24.99 11.14
CA MET A 234 -45.18 26.21 10.33
C MET A 234 -45.37 27.43 11.25
N PRO A 235 -44.74 28.59 10.97
CA PRO A 235 -44.90 29.78 11.81
C PRO A 235 -46.30 30.39 11.74
N LEU A 236 -47.15 29.99 10.78
CA LEU A 236 -48.46 30.60 10.57
C LEU A 236 -49.44 29.65 9.87
N GLY A 237 -50.11 28.80 10.64
CA GLY A 237 -51.20 27.94 10.16
C GLY A 237 -51.17 26.55 10.78
N ASN A 238 -52.32 26.08 11.26
CA ASN A 238 -52.52 24.83 12.01
C ASN A 238 -52.33 23.54 11.18
N ASN A 239 -51.55 23.61 10.10
CA ASN A 239 -51.28 22.49 9.20
C ASN A 239 -49.87 21.97 9.48
N THR A 240 -49.79 20.73 9.97
CA THR A 240 -48.53 20.01 10.14
C THR A 240 -48.04 19.54 8.78
N THR A 241 -46.82 19.95 8.42
CA THR A 241 -46.15 19.44 7.22
C THR A 241 -45.10 18.43 7.67
N TRP A 242 -45.15 17.25 7.06
CA TRP A 242 -44.17 16.19 7.28
C TRP A 242 -43.05 16.37 6.26
N THR A 243 -41.84 16.55 6.75
CA THR A 243 -40.64 16.61 5.89
C THR A 243 -39.87 15.32 6.06
N THR A 244 -39.54 14.66 4.94
CA THR A 244 -38.71 13.45 4.95
C THR A 244 -37.27 13.86 5.21
N LYS A 245 -36.66 13.34 6.28
CA LYS A 245 -35.27 13.57 6.64
C LYS A 245 -34.54 12.23 6.72
N THR A 246 -33.30 12.18 6.25
CA THR A 246 -32.43 10.99 6.39
C THR A 246 -32.16 10.70 7.86
N CYS A 247 -32.20 9.43 8.24
CA CYS A 247 -31.89 9.00 9.60
C CYS A 247 -30.50 9.49 10.02
N ASP A 248 -30.43 10.12 11.19
CA ASP A 248 -29.21 10.64 11.80
C ASP A 248 -29.22 10.30 13.30
N ALA A 249 -28.17 10.68 14.04
CA ALA A 249 -28.06 10.39 15.47
C ALA A 249 -29.22 10.98 16.32
N ASP A 250 -29.86 12.04 15.84
CA ASP A 250 -31.01 12.68 16.50
C ASP A 250 -32.36 12.01 16.18
N ALA A 251 -32.38 10.98 15.33
CA ALA A 251 -33.62 10.33 14.92
C ALA A 251 -34.20 9.44 16.04
N PRO A 252 -35.54 9.38 16.18
CA PRO A 252 -36.17 8.54 17.19
C PRO A 252 -35.85 7.05 16.97
N GLN A 253 -35.57 6.34 18.07
CA GLN A 253 -35.16 4.93 18.04
C GLN A 253 -36.20 3.99 17.42
N ASP A 254 -37.47 4.39 17.42
CA ASP A 254 -38.58 3.62 16.87
C ASP A 254 -38.70 3.71 15.34
N GLU A 255 -38.13 4.76 14.72
CA GLU A 255 -38.21 4.97 13.26
C GLU A 255 -36.91 4.63 12.52
N CYS A 256 -35.75 4.77 13.18
CA CYS A 256 -34.44 4.48 12.59
C CYS A 256 -33.69 3.39 13.37
N THR A 257 -33.33 2.31 12.69
CA THR A 257 -32.63 1.17 13.30
C THR A 257 -31.17 1.12 12.85
N VAL A 258 -30.26 1.08 13.84
CA VAL A 258 -28.81 1.00 13.58
C VAL A 258 -28.36 -0.43 13.27
N THR A 259 -27.36 -0.55 12.40
CA THR A 259 -26.74 -1.84 12.06
C THR A 259 -26.16 -2.56 13.30
N ARG A 260 -26.44 -3.87 13.44
CA ARG A 260 -25.97 -4.69 14.58
C ARG A 260 -24.45 -4.75 14.71
N SER A 261 -23.72 -4.66 13.60
CA SER A 261 -22.26 -4.62 13.59
C SER A 261 -21.70 -3.38 14.30
N TYR A 262 -22.36 -2.22 14.16
CA TYR A 262 -22.00 -0.99 14.86
C TYR A 262 -22.22 -1.15 16.37
N LEU A 263 -23.37 -1.71 16.76
CA LEU A 263 -23.68 -2.02 18.17
C LEU A 263 -22.64 -2.97 18.78
N PHE A 264 -22.19 -3.99 18.04
CA PHE A 264 -21.17 -4.92 18.52
C PHE A 264 -19.83 -4.23 18.78
N LEU A 265 -19.36 -3.37 17.86
CA LEU A 265 -18.11 -2.63 18.01
C LEU A 265 -18.13 -1.69 19.21
N HIS A 266 -19.25 -1.03 19.43
CA HIS A 266 -19.40 -0.04 20.49
C HIS A 266 -19.79 -0.64 21.84
N LYS A 267 -20.35 -1.86 21.87
CA LYS A 267 -20.58 -2.60 23.11
C LYS A 267 -19.30 -2.88 23.88
N PHE A 268 -18.19 -3.05 23.15
CA PHE A 268 -16.87 -3.27 23.71
C PHE A 268 -16.01 -2.01 23.56
N TRP A 269 -16.01 -1.23 24.62
CA TRP A 269 -15.30 0.05 24.70
C TRP A 269 -13.83 -0.01 24.22
N PHE A 270 -13.14 -1.11 24.53
CA PHE A 270 -11.72 -1.28 24.18
C PHE A 270 -11.47 -1.38 22.67
N PHE A 271 -12.33 -2.04 21.89
CA PHE A 271 -12.13 -2.17 20.45
C PHE A 271 -12.20 -0.80 19.76
N SER A 272 -13.24 -0.02 20.08
CA SER A 272 -13.42 1.32 19.53
C SER A 272 -12.22 2.23 19.85
N THR A 273 -11.70 2.14 21.07
CA THR A 273 -10.51 2.92 21.50
C THR A 273 -9.24 2.52 20.74
N ILE A 274 -8.98 1.21 20.58
CA ILE A 274 -7.82 0.72 19.82
C ILE A 274 -7.90 1.19 18.36
N TYR A 275 -9.08 1.10 17.73
CA TYR A 275 -9.29 1.56 16.36
C TYR A 275 -9.07 3.07 16.21
N TYR A 276 -9.53 3.87 17.18
CA TYR A 276 -9.30 5.32 17.18
C TYR A 276 -7.80 5.66 17.20
N PHE A 277 -7.03 5.08 18.12
CA PHE A 277 -5.57 5.29 18.14
C PHE A 277 -4.88 4.70 16.90
N GLY A 278 -5.37 3.55 16.42
CA GLY A 278 -4.88 2.93 15.18
C GLY A 278 -5.02 3.83 13.97
N ASN A 279 -6.10 4.61 13.85
CA ASN A 279 -6.28 5.57 12.78
C ASN A 279 -5.21 6.68 12.81
N TRP A 280 -4.90 7.21 14.00
CA TRP A 280 -3.84 8.21 14.17
C TRP A 280 -2.47 7.66 13.79
N VAL A 281 -2.15 6.45 14.23
CA VAL A 281 -0.91 5.75 13.85
C VAL A 281 -0.86 5.55 12.33
N PHE A 282 -1.97 5.14 11.72
CA PHE A 282 -2.06 4.95 10.28
C PHE A 282 -1.80 6.24 9.50
N ILE A 283 -2.41 7.35 9.92
CA ILE A 283 -2.17 8.68 9.32
C ILE A 283 -0.69 9.06 9.45
N GLY A 284 -0.10 8.91 10.64
CA GLY A 284 1.31 9.22 10.89
C GLY A 284 2.26 8.40 10.01
N VAL A 285 2.07 7.08 9.95
CA VAL A 285 2.88 6.17 9.12
C VAL A 285 2.70 6.49 7.63
N PHE A 286 1.49 6.85 7.20
CA PHE A 286 1.24 7.26 5.82
C PHE A 286 2.03 8.53 5.46
N LEU A 287 1.97 9.57 6.29
CA LEU A 287 2.70 10.83 6.06
C LEU A 287 4.21 10.62 6.02
N ILE A 288 4.75 9.86 6.98
CA ILE A 288 6.18 9.50 7.00
C ILE A 288 6.54 8.71 5.74
N GLY A 289 5.73 7.71 5.36
CA GLY A 289 5.95 6.92 4.16
C GLY A 289 5.89 7.75 2.88
N LEU A 290 5.00 8.74 2.81
CA LEU A 290 4.91 9.69 1.69
C LEU A 290 6.16 10.57 1.64
N LEU A 291 6.59 11.16 2.76
CA LEU A 291 7.82 11.97 2.84
C LEU A 291 9.06 11.17 2.43
N VAL A 292 9.29 10.00 3.04
CA VAL A 292 10.43 9.13 2.74
C VAL A 292 10.40 8.72 1.26
N SER A 293 9.23 8.37 0.75
CA SER A 293 9.10 7.94 -0.64
C SER A 293 9.16 9.11 -1.63
N CYS A 294 8.89 10.36 -1.23
CA CYS A 294 9.19 11.55 -2.02
C CYS A 294 10.71 11.78 -2.10
N CYS A 295 11.42 11.64 -0.98
CA CYS A 295 12.87 11.82 -0.90
C CYS A 295 13.71 10.68 -1.52
N LYS A 296 13.21 9.43 -1.51
CA LYS A 296 13.96 8.26 -2.00
C LYS A 296 14.04 8.21 -3.53
N GLY A 297 15.21 7.93 -4.12
CA GLY A 297 15.41 7.90 -5.59
C GLY A 297 14.57 6.86 -6.36
N LYS A 298 14.68 6.87 -7.70
CA LYS A 298 14.02 5.88 -8.58
C LYS A 298 14.59 4.48 -8.31
N LYS A 299 13.75 3.44 -8.33
CA LYS A 299 14.20 2.04 -8.18
C LYS A 299 14.72 1.47 -9.50
N SER A 300 15.71 0.57 -9.40
CA SER A 300 16.21 -0.17 -10.56
C SER A 300 15.15 -1.15 -11.11
N VAL A 301 15.18 -1.41 -12.43
CA VAL A 301 14.28 -2.36 -13.11
C VAL A 301 14.51 -3.80 -12.63
N ILE A 302 15.74 -4.11 -12.21
CA ILE A 302 16.21 -5.48 -11.90
C ILE A 302 16.28 -5.74 -10.39
N GLU A 303 15.92 -4.75 -9.58
CA GLU A 303 15.89 -4.84 -8.12
C GLU A 303 14.96 -5.98 -7.66
N GLY A 304 15.53 -7.16 -7.38
CA GLY A 304 14.82 -8.37 -6.93
C GLY A 304 14.97 -9.63 -7.81
N GLU A 305 15.52 -9.53 -9.03
CA GLU A 305 15.82 -10.69 -9.90
C GLU A 305 17.28 -11.16 -9.82
N VAL A 306 18.21 -10.25 -9.53
CA VAL A 306 19.65 -10.54 -9.43
C VAL A 306 20.18 -9.92 -8.15
N GLU A 307 20.02 -10.61 -7.02
CA GLU A 307 20.73 -10.26 -5.78
C GLU A 307 21.87 -11.25 -5.55
N ALA A 308 22.95 -10.78 -4.91
CA ALA A 308 24.14 -11.58 -4.60
C ALA A 308 23.85 -12.82 -3.72
N ASP A 309 22.69 -12.86 -3.06
CA ASP A 309 22.21 -13.94 -2.18
C ASP A 309 21.60 -15.15 -2.94
N ASP A 310 21.57 -15.11 -4.27
CA ASP A 310 21.12 -16.24 -5.10
C ASP A 310 22.19 -17.33 -5.28
N SER A 311 23.32 -17.27 -4.56
CA SER A 311 24.36 -18.31 -4.58
C SER A 311 24.09 -19.50 -3.65
N ASP A 312 23.17 -19.41 -2.69
CA ASP A 312 23.15 -20.33 -1.53
C ASP A 312 21.92 -21.24 -1.39
N MET A 313 21.19 -21.52 -2.48
CA MET A 313 20.13 -22.55 -2.43
C MET A 313 20.18 -23.48 -3.65
N SER A 314 21.37 -23.97 -4.00
CA SER A 314 21.48 -25.20 -4.80
C SER A 314 21.05 -26.39 -3.93
N GLU A 315 20.10 -27.14 -4.47
CA GLU A 315 19.41 -28.29 -3.89
C GLU A 315 20.33 -29.51 -3.68
N ASP A 316 21.21 -29.48 -2.68
CA ASP A 316 22.03 -30.65 -2.30
C ASP A 316 21.99 -30.91 -0.79
N GLU A 317 20.80 -31.18 -0.23
CA GLU A 317 20.72 -31.82 1.09
C GLU A 317 19.38 -32.54 1.30
N TYR A 318 19.09 -33.59 0.53
CA TYR A 318 18.19 -34.68 0.94
C TYR A 318 18.46 -35.95 0.12
N VAL A 319 19.69 -36.45 0.18
CA VAL A 319 19.97 -37.88 -0.01
C VAL A 319 21.04 -38.27 1.01
N HIS A 320 20.59 -38.67 2.20
CA HIS A 320 21.18 -39.83 2.88
C HIS A 320 20.25 -40.42 3.93
#